data_AF-A0A518BGX5-F1
#
_entry.id   AF-A0A518BGX5-F1
#
_cell.length_a   1.000
_cell.length_b   1.000
_cell.length_c   1.000
_cell.angle_alpha   90.00
_cell.angle_beta   90.00
_cell.angle_gamma   90.00
#
_symmetry.space_group_name_H-M   'P 1'
#
loop_
_entity.id
_entity.type
_entity.pdbx_description
1 polymer ?
#
loop_
_entity_poly.entity_id
_entity_poly.type
_entity_poly.pdbx_seq_one_letter_code
_entity_poly.pdbx_strand_id
1 'polypeptide(L)'
;MHVAGFDTHNAFQITPSGLVTEIIDGTGDGAGNTLSNSRGVAVDGAGFVYVGGRFSSNAFRVCAPVEASEVVRLGAPPNPAAFLPGVTSGPVIGSIWDPVIDHTSFLPGATIDFLAVGAVASDFPSPLGTVLVGISPLSVVTSSPGTPLAVPIPVNWDIVGVTLPTQGGSIGSGLEIVLANALDITIGTF
;
A
#
# COMPACT_ATOMS: atom_id res chain seq x y z
N MET A 1 7.45 10.08 20.14
CA MET A 1 7.49 9.48 21.50
C MET A 1 6.56 8.28 21.52
N HIS A 2 6.83 7.26 22.34
CA HIS A 2 5.90 6.15 22.54
C HIS A 2 5.62 5.94 24.02
N VAL A 3 4.39 5.54 24.35
CA VAL A 3 3.93 5.36 25.73
C VAL A 3 3.11 4.07 25.83
N ALA A 4 3.32 3.29 26.90
CA ALA A 4 2.52 2.13 27.22
C ALA A 4 1.37 2.52 28.16
N GLY A 5 0.14 2.13 27.84
CA GLY A 5 -1.01 2.21 28.71
C GLY A 5 -1.18 0.93 29.52
N PHE A 6 -0.58 0.89 30.71
CA PHE A 6 -0.52 -0.33 31.54
C PHE A 6 -1.91 -0.89 31.89
N ASP A 7 -2.83 -0.08 32.40
CA ASP A 7 -4.17 -0.54 32.78
C ASP A 7 -5.14 -0.61 31.60
N THR A 8 -4.84 0.08 30.50
CA THR A 8 -5.66 0.12 29.28
C THR A 8 -5.22 -0.91 28.24
N HIS A 9 -4.16 -1.68 28.53
CA HIS A 9 -3.67 -2.76 27.68
C HIS A 9 -3.27 -2.31 26.25
N ASN A 10 -2.81 -1.08 26.09
CA ASN A 10 -2.49 -0.51 24.77
C ASN A 10 -1.13 0.21 24.76
N ALA A 11 -0.70 0.65 23.58
CA ALA A 11 0.40 1.58 23.44
C ALA A 11 0.07 2.65 22.40
N PHE A 12 0.70 3.82 22.56
CA PHE A 12 0.47 4.99 21.71
C PHE A 12 1.78 5.50 21.12
N GLN A 13 1.70 5.98 19.88
CA GLN A 13 2.67 6.88 19.29
C GLN A 13 2.20 8.33 19.44
N ILE A 14 3.12 9.22 19.79
CA ILE A 14 2.88 10.66 19.91
C ILE A 14 3.90 11.38 19.02
N THR A 15 3.42 12.10 18.01
CA THR A 15 4.26 12.88 17.09
C THR A 15 4.81 14.14 17.77
N PRO A 16 5.86 14.79 17.22
CA PRO A 16 6.32 16.10 17.72
C PRO A 16 5.25 17.20 17.65
N SER A 17 4.28 17.09 16.73
CA SER A 17 3.13 17.99 16.63
C SER A 17 2.01 17.68 17.65
N GLY A 18 2.16 16.60 18.43
CA GLY A 18 1.21 16.21 19.47
C GLY A 18 0.07 15.32 18.99
N LEU A 19 0.10 14.82 17.75
CA LEU A 19 -0.86 13.82 17.27
C LEU A 19 -0.63 12.51 18.03
N VAL A 20 -1.70 11.92 18.58
CA VAL A 20 -1.67 10.67 19.34
C VAL A 20 -2.38 9.59 18.53
N THR A 21 -1.70 8.47 18.31
CA THR A 21 -2.23 7.32 17.57
C THR A 21 -2.04 6.06 18.41
N GLU A 22 -3.09 5.27 18.60
CA GLU A 22 -2.98 3.94 19.19
C GLU A 22 -2.34 2.99 18.17
N ILE A 23 -1.28 2.28 18.60
CA ILE A 23 -0.50 1.41 17.70
C ILE A 23 -0.71 -0.08 17.98
N ILE A 24 -1.29 -0.40 19.14
CA ILE A 24 -1.74 -1.74 19.53
C ILE A 24 -2.69 -1.60 20.72
N ASP A 25 -3.70 -2.44 20.79
CA ASP A 25 -4.64 -2.54 21.91
C ASP A 25 -4.60 -3.93 22.58
N GLY A 26 -5.51 -4.15 23.52
CA GLY A 26 -5.59 -5.41 24.27
C GLY A 26 -5.89 -6.65 23.42
N THR A 27 -6.39 -6.47 22.19
CA THR A 27 -6.65 -7.59 21.26
C THR A 27 -5.36 -8.23 20.75
N GLY A 28 -4.23 -7.51 20.82
CA GLY A 28 -2.91 -8.00 20.44
C GLY A 28 -2.77 -8.22 18.94
N ASP A 29 -2.50 -9.45 18.52
CA ASP A 29 -2.31 -9.78 17.10
C ASP A 29 -3.59 -10.21 16.36
N GLY A 30 -4.74 -10.24 17.05
CA GLY A 30 -6.00 -10.74 16.50
C GLY A 30 -6.03 -12.26 16.24
N ALA A 31 -4.95 -12.99 16.51
CA ALA A 31 -4.84 -14.45 16.39
C ALA A 31 -4.98 -15.17 17.74
N GLY A 32 -5.43 -14.44 18.77
CA GLY A 32 -5.62 -14.95 20.14
C GLY A 32 -4.44 -14.69 21.07
N ASN A 33 -3.34 -14.09 20.58
CA ASN A 33 -2.28 -13.61 21.45
C ASN A 33 -2.65 -12.19 21.89
N THR A 34 -3.23 -12.06 23.08
CA THR A 34 -3.65 -10.77 23.62
C THR A 34 -2.49 -9.99 24.22
N LEU A 35 -2.60 -8.67 24.25
CA LEU A 35 -1.69 -7.80 25.00
C LEU A 35 -2.27 -7.55 26.38
N SER A 36 -1.53 -7.88 27.45
CA SER A 36 -1.98 -7.60 28.81
C SER A 36 -0.93 -6.90 29.67
N ASN A 37 -1.32 -5.77 30.25
CA ASN A 37 -0.51 -4.90 31.07
C ASN A 37 0.78 -4.47 30.36
N SER A 38 0.61 -3.68 29.29
CA SER A 38 1.72 -3.16 28.49
C SER A 38 2.66 -2.35 29.39
N ARG A 39 3.97 -2.60 29.29
CA ARG A 39 4.94 -2.00 30.23
C ARG A 39 6.16 -1.42 29.54
N GLY A 40 6.76 -2.19 28.63
CA GLY A 40 7.94 -1.77 27.89
C GLY A 40 7.57 -1.38 26.47
N VAL A 41 8.08 -0.24 26.00
CA VAL A 41 8.09 0.10 24.58
C VAL A 41 9.52 0.40 24.16
N ALA A 42 9.99 -0.25 23.11
CA ALA A 42 11.28 0.02 22.48
C ALA A 42 11.09 0.24 20.98
N VAL A 43 11.99 0.99 20.35
CA VAL A 43 11.99 1.22 18.91
C VAL A 43 13.38 0.84 18.39
N ASP A 44 13.45 0.08 17.30
CA ASP A 44 14.72 -0.23 16.65
C ASP A 44 15.16 0.86 15.65
N GLY A 45 16.30 0.66 15.00
CA GLY A 45 16.83 1.60 14.00
C GLY A 45 16.05 1.64 12.69
N ALA A 46 15.16 0.67 12.44
CA ALA A 46 14.29 0.63 11.28
C ALA A 46 12.91 1.27 11.56
N GLY A 47 12.62 1.61 12.82
CA GLY A 47 11.35 2.22 13.23
C GLY A 47 10.28 1.21 13.66
N PHE A 48 10.61 -0.08 13.78
CA PHE A 48 9.70 -1.05 14.37
C PHE A 48 9.57 -0.81 15.87
N VAL A 49 8.33 -0.84 16.36
CA VAL A 49 8.00 -0.65 17.76
C VAL A 49 7.75 -2.00 18.40
N TYR A 50 8.37 -2.24 19.55
CA TYR A 50 8.24 -3.46 20.33
C TYR A 50 7.50 -3.17 21.63
N VAL A 51 6.36 -3.79 21.83
CA VAL A 51 5.50 -3.60 23.01
C VAL A 51 5.48 -4.87 23.84
N GLY A 52 6.00 -4.79 25.06
CA GLY A 52 6.03 -5.92 26.00
C GLY A 52 4.77 -5.98 26.87
N GLY A 53 4.07 -7.11 26.83
CA GLY A 53 2.96 -7.44 27.71
C GLY A 53 3.42 -8.16 28.97
N ARG A 54 3.22 -7.53 30.14
CA ARG A 54 3.69 -8.08 31.43
C ARG A 54 2.93 -9.35 31.81
N PHE A 55 1.61 -9.35 31.68
CA PHE A 55 0.77 -10.46 32.15
C PHE A 55 0.49 -11.47 31.04
N SER A 56 0.48 -11.03 29.80
CA SER A 56 0.41 -11.93 28.63
C SER A 56 1.74 -12.61 28.32
N SER A 57 2.85 -12.22 28.97
CA SER A 57 4.17 -12.83 28.81
C SER A 57 4.64 -12.90 27.34
N ASN A 58 4.33 -11.86 26.57
CA ASN A 58 4.65 -11.75 25.15
C ASN A 58 5.21 -10.37 24.82
N ALA A 59 5.78 -10.27 23.62
CA ALA A 59 6.19 -9.01 23.02
C ALA A 59 5.64 -8.94 21.60
N PHE A 60 4.99 -7.83 21.25
CA PHE A 60 4.49 -7.58 19.91
C PHE A 60 5.47 -6.68 19.17
N ARG A 61 5.69 -6.98 17.89
CA ARG A 61 6.31 -6.06 16.95
C ARG A 61 5.21 -5.41 16.14
N VAL A 62 5.15 -4.07 16.16
CA VAL A 62 4.19 -3.26 15.40
C VAL A 62 4.93 -2.20 14.60
N CYS A 63 4.34 -1.75 13.50
CA CYS A 63 4.88 -0.60 12.77
C CYS A 63 4.43 0.70 13.40
N ALA A 64 5.27 1.73 13.23
CA ALA A 64 4.78 3.09 13.38
C ALA A 64 3.64 3.34 12.37
N PRO A 65 2.63 4.13 12.76
CA PRO A 65 1.64 4.67 11.84
C PRO A 65 2.30 5.31 10.62
N VAL A 66 1.97 4.79 9.44
CA VAL A 66 2.34 5.34 8.13
C VAL A 66 1.08 5.58 7.34
N GLU A 67 0.92 6.79 6.81
CA GLU A 67 -0.14 7.14 5.88
C GLU A 67 0.12 6.46 4.53
N ALA A 68 -0.85 5.73 4.01
CA ALA A 68 -0.80 5.19 2.66
C ALA A 68 -0.88 6.33 1.64
N SER A 69 -0.10 6.24 0.56
CA SER A 69 -0.07 7.29 -0.47
C SER A 69 -0.15 6.71 -1.87
N GLU A 70 -0.74 7.46 -2.79
CA GLU A 70 -0.84 7.14 -4.22
C GLU A 70 -0.49 8.38 -5.04
N VAL A 71 0.71 8.44 -5.60
CA VAL A 71 1.22 9.63 -6.31
C VAL A 71 1.25 9.40 -7.81
N VAL A 72 0.54 10.22 -8.57
CA VAL A 72 0.49 10.12 -10.04
C VAL A 72 1.84 10.47 -10.68
N ARG A 73 2.28 9.62 -11.63
CA ARG A 73 3.45 9.88 -12.49
C ARG A 73 3.14 9.56 -13.96
N LEU A 74 3.36 10.52 -14.86
CA LEU A 74 2.91 10.42 -16.27
C LEU A 74 3.97 9.88 -17.24
N GLY A 75 5.27 10.01 -16.92
CA GLY A 75 6.36 9.69 -17.84
C GLY A 75 6.65 10.76 -18.89
N ALA A 76 7.68 10.51 -19.70
CA ALA A 76 8.05 11.35 -20.84
C ALA A 76 8.32 10.51 -22.10
N PRO A 77 7.47 10.58 -23.15
CA PRO A 77 6.22 11.34 -23.26
C PRO A 77 5.15 10.91 -22.25
N PRO A 78 4.18 11.78 -21.90
CA PRO A 78 3.16 11.44 -20.94
C PRO A 78 2.18 10.40 -21.49
N ASN A 79 1.92 9.36 -20.71
CA ASN A 79 0.79 8.46 -20.94
C ASN A 79 -0.54 9.11 -20.53
N PRO A 80 -1.69 8.57 -20.97
CA PRO A 80 -3.00 8.96 -20.46
C PRO A 80 -3.07 8.92 -18.93
N ALA A 81 -3.59 10.00 -18.34
CA ALA A 81 -3.84 10.10 -16.90
C ALA A 81 -5.16 9.40 -16.55
N ALA A 82 -5.14 8.07 -16.54
CA ALA A 82 -6.32 7.22 -16.45
C ALA A 82 -6.20 6.08 -15.41
N PHE A 83 -5.04 5.87 -14.82
CA PHE A 83 -4.88 5.00 -13.66
C PHE A 83 -5.12 5.82 -12.39
N LEU A 84 -6.32 5.64 -11.84
CA LEU A 84 -6.86 6.43 -10.74
C LEU A 84 -6.61 5.75 -9.39
N PRO A 85 -6.47 6.52 -8.30
CA PRO A 85 -6.31 6.00 -6.94
C PRO A 85 -7.43 5.05 -6.47
N GLY A 86 -7.20 4.39 -5.34
CA GLY A 86 -8.17 3.52 -4.67
C GLY A 86 -9.54 4.17 -4.48
N VAL A 87 -10.61 3.44 -4.80
CA VAL A 87 -11.99 3.92 -4.69
C VAL A 87 -12.49 3.85 -3.25
N THR A 88 -12.22 2.75 -2.56
CA THR A 88 -12.64 2.53 -1.17
C THR A 88 -11.47 2.48 -0.20
N SER A 89 -10.29 2.05 -0.65
CA SER A 89 -9.09 2.00 0.19
C SER A 89 -7.81 2.16 -0.65
N GLY A 90 -6.84 2.87 -0.09
CA GLY A 90 -5.49 2.94 -0.63
C GLY A 90 -4.68 1.66 -0.36
N PRO A 91 -3.36 1.69 -0.58
CA PRO A 91 -2.43 0.58 -0.30
C PRO A 91 -2.18 0.41 1.20
N VAL A 92 -3.21 0.06 1.96
CA VAL A 92 -3.16 -0.15 3.42
C VAL A 92 -3.06 -1.64 3.74
N ILE A 93 -2.14 -2.03 4.62
CA ILE A 93 -1.98 -3.42 5.05
C ILE A 93 -3.29 -4.03 5.57
N GLY A 94 -3.56 -5.29 5.22
CA GLY A 94 -4.79 -5.98 5.59
C GLY A 94 -6.04 -5.55 4.82
N SER A 95 -5.95 -4.50 4.01
CA SER A 95 -7.04 -4.01 3.16
C SER A 95 -6.90 -4.50 1.72
N ILE A 96 -7.93 -4.25 0.92
CA ILE A 96 -7.89 -4.41 -0.53
C ILE A 96 -7.68 -3.03 -1.13
N TRP A 97 -6.50 -2.81 -1.73
CA TRP A 97 -6.27 -1.62 -2.53
C TRP A 97 -7.03 -1.77 -3.86
N ASP A 98 -7.88 -0.79 -4.17
CA ASP A 98 -8.86 -0.90 -5.24
C ASP A 98 -8.80 0.23 -6.29
N PRO A 99 -7.63 0.44 -6.94
CA PRO A 99 -7.50 1.48 -7.95
C PRO A 99 -8.28 1.09 -9.22
N VAL A 100 -8.55 2.05 -10.09
CA VAL A 100 -9.36 1.83 -11.30
C VAL A 100 -8.71 2.43 -12.54
N ILE A 101 -8.91 1.79 -13.69
CA ILE A 101 -8.48 2.32 -14.99
C ILE A 101 -9.68 2.94 -15.71
N ASP A 102 -9.63 4.24 -15.97
CA ASP A 102 -10.57 4.94 -16.84
C ASP A 102 -10.12 4.87 -18.31
N HIS A 103 -10.40 3.74 -18.95
CA HIS A 103 -10.03 3.50 -20.34
C HIS A 103 -10.87 4.26 -21.37
N THR A 104 -11.90 5.01 -20.94
CA THR A 104 -12.90 5.60 -21.84
C THR A 104 -12.33 6.56 -22.87
N SER A 105 -11.18 7.17 -22.59
CA SER A 105 -10.54 8.15 -23.47
C SER A 105 -9.44 7.56 -24.36
N PHE A 106 -8.78 6.48 -23.94
CA PHE A 106 -7.60 5.95 -24.63
C PHE A 106 -7.82 4.56 -25.23
N LEU A 107 -8.76 3.77 -24.71
CA LEU A 107 -9.15 2.48 -25.26
C LEU A 107 -10.62 2.13 -24.91
N PRO A 108 -11.62 2.79 -25.53
CA PRO A 108 -13.04 2.55 -25.23
C PRO A 108 -13.51 1.10 -25.47
N GLY A 109 -12.78 0.35 -26.30
CA GLY A 109 -13.04 -1.07 -26.59
C GLY A 109 -12.23 -2.03 -25.71
N ALA A 110 -11.73 -1.58 -24.56
CA ALA A 110 -10.99 -2.40 -23.62
C ALA A 110 -11.79 -3.64 -23.23
N THR A 111 -11.11 -4.78 -23.14
CA THR A 111 -11.65 -6.08 -22.69
C THR A 111 -11.03 -6.52 -21.38
N ILE A 112 -9.85 -5.99 -21.03
CA ILE A 112 -9.16 -6.21 -19.76
C ILE A 112 -8.51 -4.90 -19.34
N ASP A 113 -8.65 -4.55 -18.06
CA ASP A 113 -7.79 -3.56 -17.42
C ASP A 113 -6.75 -4.27 -16.56
N PHE A 114 -5.54 -3.70 -16.49
CA PHE A 114 -4.46 -4.28 -15.71
C PHE A 114 -3.68 -3.22 -14.93
N LEU A 115 -3.05 -3.72 -13.88
CA LEU A 115 -2.12 -3.02 -13.02
C LEU A 115 -0.85 -3.85 -12.95
N ALA A 116 0.29 -3.21 -13.22
CA ALA A 116 1.60 -3.78 -13.05
C ALA A 116 2.27 -3.19 -11.80
N VAL A 117 2.85 -4.02 -10.95
CA VAL A 117 3.65 -3.62 -9.78
C VAL A 117 5.10 -4.00 -10.04
N GLY A 118 5.98 -2.99 -10.09
CA GLY A 118 7.43 -3.18 -10.26
C GLY A 118 8.19 -2.98 -8.95
N ALA A 119 9.42 -3.47 -8.89
CA ALA A 119 10.33 -3.17 -7.79
C ALA A 119 11.12 -1.86 -7.97
N VAL A 120 11.22 -1.37 -9.22
CA VAL A 120 11.97 -0.16 -9.57
C VAL A 120 11.20 0.66 -10.58
N ALA A 121 11.32 1.99 -10.52
CA ALA A 121 10.66 2.87 -11.47
C ALA A 121 11.41 2.86 -12.80
N SER A 122 10.71 3.12 -13.89
CA SER A 122 11.29 3.36 -15.21
C SER A 122 10.66 4.59 -15.86
N ASP A 123 11.22 5.03 -16.97
CA ASP A 123 10.68 6.10 -17.81
C ASP A 123 11.16 5.87 -19.26
N PHE A 124 10.72 4.74 -19.84
CA PHE A 124 11.19 4.24 -21.13
C PHE A 124 10.12 4.39 -22.21
N PRO A 125 10.28 5.30 -23.19
CA PRO A 125 9.35 5.44 -24.30
C PRO A 125 9.25 4.16 -25.13
N SER A 126 8.04 3.73 -25.45
CA SER A 126 7.80 2.54 -26.28
C SER A 126 6.60 2.74 -27.22
N PRO A 127 6.40 1.84 -28.20
CA PRO A 127 5.19 1.85 -29.03
C PRO A 127 3.88 1.67 -28.26
N LEU A 128 3.92 1.17 -27.01
CA LEU A 128 2.73 0.97 -26.16
C LEU A 128 2.41 2.19 -25.28
N GLY A 129 3.22 3.24 -25.36
CA GLY A 129 3.33 4.31 -24.36
C GLY A 129 4.65 4.20 -23.59
N THR A 130 4.87 5.11 -22.66
CA THR A 130 6.04 5.12 -21.79
C THR A 130 5.90 4.03 -20.72
N VAL A 131 6.87 3.14 -20.62
CA VAL A 131 6.95 2.14 -19.56
C VAL A 131 7.48 2.81 -18.30
N LEU A 132 6.73 2.71 -17.20
CA LEU A 132 6.95 3.44 -15.94
C LEU A 132 7.33 2.54 -14.76
N VAL A 133 7.25 1.22 -14.95
CA VAL A 133 7.70 0.19 -14.00
C VAL A 133 8.81 -0.67 -14.61
N GLY A 134 9.75 -1.11 -13.77
CA GLY A 134 10.73 -2.13 -14.13
C GLY A 134 10.08 -3.52 -14.19
N ILE A 135 10.64 -4.42 -15.01
CA ILE A 135 10.03 -5.72 -15.33
C ILE A 135 10.61 -6.91 -14.51
N SER A 136 11.49 -6.65 -13.54
CA SER A 136 12.13 -7.71 -12.76
C SER A 136 12.38 -7.29 -11.30
N PRO A 137 11.65 -7.86 -10.32
CA PRO A 137 10.40 -8.62 -10.50
C PRO A 137 9.24 -7.73 -11.00
N LEU A 138 8.24 -8.35 -11.61
CA LEU A 138 6.98 -7.74 -12.05
C LEU A 138 5.82 -8.62 -11.62
N SER A 139 4.81 -8.01 -10.99
CA SER A 139 3.52 -8.64 -10.72
C SER A 139 2.42 -7.94 -11.52
N VAL A 140 1.44 -8.68 -12.01
CA VAL A 140 0.32 -8.12 -12.79
C VAL A 140 -1.00 -8.58 -12.19
N VAL A 141 -1.90 -7.63 -11.97
CA VAL A 141 -3.29 -7.87 -11.54
C VAL A 141 -4.21 -7.37 -12.65
N THR A 142 -5.31 -8.08 -12.91
CA THR A 142 -6.27 -7.75 -13.96
C THR A 142 -7.68 -7.64 -13.41
N SER A 143 -8.52 -6.81 -14.04
CA SER A 143 -9.95 -6.72 -13.77
C SER A 143 -10.74 -6.65 -15.08
N SER A 144 -12.07 -6.75 -14.98
CA SER A 144 -12.95 -6.35 -16.07
C SER A 144 -12.82 -4.84 -16.35
N PRO A 145 -13.01 -4.40 -17.59
CA PRO A 145 -12.87 -3.00 -17.97
C PRO A 145 -13.70 -2.06 -17.08
N GLY A 146 -13.09 -0.98 -16.60
CA GLY A 146 -13.71 0.07 -15.80
C GLY A 146 -14.09 -0.36 -14.39
N THR A 147 -13.71 -1.58 -13.98
CA THR A 147 -13.97 -2.12 -12.65
C THR A 147 -12.73 -1.95 -11.79
N PRO A 148 -12.87 -1.52 -10.51
CA PRO A 148 -11.76 -1.46 -9.58
C PRO A 148 -11.01 -2.79 -9.52
N LEU A 149 -9.68 -2.71 -9.56
CA LEU A 149 -8.83 -3.86 -9.31
C LEU A 149 -8.97 -4.29 -7.85
N ALA A 150 -8.69 -5.55 -7.55
CA ALA A 150 -8.65 -6.04 -6.17
C ALA A 150 -7.23 -6.48 -5.88
N VAL A 151 -6.44 -5.61 -5.23
CA VAL A 151 -5.05 -5.89 -4.85
C VAL A 151 -4.99 -6.10 -3.33
N PRO A 152 -4.97 -7.35 -2.83
CA PRO A 152 -4.86 -7.61 -1.41
C PRO A 152 -3.48 -7.18 -0.90
N ILE A 153 -3.45 -6.28 0.09
CA ILE A 153 -2.21 -5.91 0.76
C ILE A 153 -2.05 -6.80 1.99
N PRO A 154 -1.01 -7.66 2.05
CA PRO A 154 -0.86 -8.59 3.16
C PRO A 154 -0.61 -7.82 4.48
N VAL A 155 -1.07 -8.38 5.59
CA VAL A 155 -0.67 -7.92 6.93
C VAL A 155 0.78 -8.35 7.16
N ASN A 156 1.69 -7.56 6.62
CA ASN A 156 3.13 -7.72 6.79
C ASN A 156 3.74 -6.37 7.18
N TRP A 157 4.30 -6.32 8.37
CA TRP A 157 4.93 -5.12 8.90
C TRP A 157 6.20 -4.72 8.13
N ASP A 158 6.88 -5.67 7.49
CA ASP A 158 8.13 -5.42 6.76
C ASP A 158 7.94 -4.61 5.46
N ILE A 159 6.70 -4.49 4.97
CA ILE A 159 6.38 -3.72 3.77
C ILE A 159 5.79 -2.33 4.07
N VAL A 160 5.52 -2.01 5.34
CA VAL A 160 5.00 -0.69 5.71
C VAL A 160 6.06 0.38 5.44
N GLY A 161 5.66 1.48 4.79
CA GLY A 161 6.54 2.54 4.34
C GLY A 161 7.34 2.22 3.08
N VAL A 162 7.22 1.00 2.53
CA VAL A 162 7.84 0.67 1.25
C VAL A 162 7.12 1.41 0.14
N THR A 163 7.90 2.12 -0.67
CA THR A 163 7.41 2.75 -1.90
C THR A 163 7.59 1.80 -3.08
N LEU A 164 6.51 1.56 -3.84
CA LEU A 164 6.52 0.74 -5.04
C LEU A 164 5.99 1.53 -6.24
N PRO A 165 6.66 1.48 -7.40
CA PRO A 165 6.11 2.00 -8.63
C PRO A 165 5.08 1.02 -9.19
N THR A 166 3.92 1.55 -9.58
CA THR A 166 2.88 0.78 -10.26
C THR A 166 2.49 1.46 -11.56
N GLN A 167 1.92 0.71 -12.50
CA GLN A 167 1.47 1.26 -13.78
C GLN A 167 0.18 0.60 -14.22
N GLY A 168 -0.80 1.41 -14.62
CA GLY A 168 -2.06 0.93 -15.19
C GLY A 168 -1.99 0.80 -16.70
N GLY A 169 -2.94 0.07 -17.27
CA GLY A 169 -3.16 0.02 -18.71
C GLY A 169 -4.37 -0.84 -19.05
N SER A 170 -4.68 -0.89 -20.34
CA SER A 170 -5.80 -1.70 -20.84
C SER A 170 -5.38 -2.51 -22.05
N ILE A 171 -6.03 -3.66 -22.20
CA ILE A 171 -5.93 -4.55 -23.35
C ILE A 171 -7.29 -4.56 -24.04
N GLY A 172 -7.30 -4.40 -25.37
CA GLY A 172 -8.53 -4.44 -26.14
C GLY A 172 -8.74 -5.77 -26.88
N SER A 173 -9.84 -5.87 -27.62
CA SER A 173 -10.29 -7.11 -28.26
C SER A 173 -9.35 -7.66 -29.34
N GLY A 174 -8.49 -6.82 -29.92
CA GLY A 174 -7.46 -7.18 -30.89
C GLY A 174 -6.07 -7.40 -30.26
N LEU A 175 -5.97 -7.52 -28.93
CA LEU A 175 -4.73 -7.58 -28.17
C LEU A 175 -3.87 -6.30 -28.25
N GLU A 176 -4.48 -5.17 -28.61
CA GLU A 176 -3.89 -3.85 -28.46
C GLU A 176 -3.66 -3.55 -26.98
N ILE A 177 -2.44 -3.12 -26.63
CA ILE A 177 -2.06 -2.72 -25.27
C ILE A 177 -1.81 -1.22 -25.30
N VAL A 178 -2.48 -0.50 -24.41
CA VAL A 178 -2.22 0.93 -24.19
C VAL A 178 -1.91 1.15 -22.71
N LEU A 179 -0.74 1.74 -22.45
CA LEU A 179 -0.28 2.05 -21.10
C LEU A 179 -0.88 3.38 -20.62
N ALA A 180 -1.30 3.42 -19.36
CA ALA A 180 -1.69 4.63 -18.66
C ALA A 180 -0.53 5.16 -17.79
N ASN A 181 -0.79 6.19 -17.01
CA ASN A 181 0.12 6.69 -15.98
C ASN A 181 0.45 5.63 -14.93
N ALA A 182 1.42 5.98 -14.09
CA ALA A 182 1.78 5.28 -12.88
C ALA A 182 1.10 5.89 -11.65
N LEU A 183 0.98 5.06 -10.60
CA LEU A 183 0.82 5.48 -9.21
C LEU A 183 2.05 4.99 -8.45
N ASP A 184 2.91 5.90 -8.01
CA ASP A 184 3.96 5.57 -7.06
C ASP A 184 3.30 5.49 -5.68
N ILE A 185 3.20 4.27 -5.15
CA ILE A 185 2.47 3.99 -3.93
C ILE A 185 3.41 3.89 -2.74
N THR A 186 2.95 4.30 -1.56
CA THR A 186 3.59 3.94 -0.28
C THR A 186 2.62 3.08 0.49
N ILE A 187 3.06 1.88 0.89
CA ILE A 187 2.22 0.97 1.66
C ILE A 187 2.08 1.50 3.09
N GLY A 188 0.86 1.78 3.50
CA GLY A 188 0.55 2.39 4.80
C GLY A 188 -0.15 1.44 5.77
N THR A 189 -0.42 2.00 6.94
CA THR A 189 -1.25 1.43 8.01
C THR A 189 -2.62 2.08 8.11
N PHE A 190 -2.84 3.23 7.46
CA PHE A 190 -4.11 3.95 7.37
C PHE A 190 -4.15 4.81 6.10
#